data_AF-A0A920AFV1-F1
#
_entry.id   AF-A0A920AFV1-F1
#
_cell.length_a   1.000
_cell.length_b   1.000
_cell.length_c   1.000
_cell.angle_alpha   90.00
_cell.angle_beta   90.00
_cell.angle_gamma   90.00
#
_symmetry.space_group_name_H-M   'P 1'
#
loop_
_entity.id
_entity.type
_entity.pdbx_description
1 polymer ?
#
loop_
_entity_poly.entity_id
_entity_poly.type
_entity_poly.pdbx_seq_one_letter_code
_entity_poly.pdbx_strand_id
1 'polypeptide(L)' 'MQKLILFKNTKISIKSIENPSLFWEEIAKTFKWKKKWNRVLDWDFNKPKVSWFEGRES' A
#
# COMPACT_ATOMS: atom_id res chain seq x y z
N MET A 1 1.10 29.55 -2.33
CA MET A 1 1.82 28.29 -1.99
C MET A 1 0.90 27.06 -1.84
N GLN A 2 -0.17 26.92 -2.64
CA GLN A 2 -1.06 25.73 -2.61
C GLN A 2 -0.84 24.76 -3.78
N LYS A 3 -0.32 25.25 -4.91
CA LYS A 3 -0.05 24.46 -6.12
C LYS A 3 0.94 23.31 -5.86
N LEU A 4 1.90 23.51 -4.94
CA LEU A 4 2.89 22.49 -4.57
C LEU A 4 2.28 21.31 -3.78
N ILE A 5 1.27 21.57 -2.94
CA ILE A 5 0.58 20.55 -2.13
C ILE A 5 -0.30 19.69 -3.04
N LEU A 6 -1.03 20.33 -3.96
CA LEU A 6 -1.86 19.61 -4.95
C LEU A 6 -1.00 18.73 -5.87
N PHE A 7 0.16 19.23 -6.32
CA PHE A 7 1.09 18.47 -7.18
C PHE A 7 1.79 17.32 -6.44
N LYS A 8 2.06 17.47 -5.14
CA LYS A 8 2.56 16.37 -4.30
C LYS A 8 1.48 15.30 -4.10
N ASN A 9 0.24 15.70 -3.84
CA ASN A 9 -0.87 14.77 -3.64
C ASN A 9 -1.21 13.98 -4.92
N THR A 10 -1.16 14.61 -6.09
CA THR A 10 -1.37 13.90 -7.36
C THR A 10 -0.28 12.87 -7.62
N LYS A 11 0.99 13.21 -7.39
CA LYS A 11 2.10 12.24 -7.54
C LYS A 11 2.00 11.05 -6.57
N ILE A 12 1.54 11.27 -5.34
CA ILE A 12 1.34 10.21 -4.34
C ILE A 12 0.21 9.28 -4.77
N SER A 13 -0.90 9.83 -5.26
CA SER A 13 -2.06 9.07 -5.76
C SER A 13 -1.71 8.22 -6.99
N ILE A 14 -0.92 8.75 -7.92
CA ILE A 14 -0.49 7.99 -9.10
C ILE A 14 0.32 6.76 -8.67
N LYS A 15 1.23 6.90 -7.70
CA LYS A 15 2.04 5.78 -7.20
C LYS A 15 1.21 4.70 -6.50
N SER A 16 0.18 5.07 -5.76
CA SER A 16 -0.68 4.10 -5.06
C SER A 16 -1.54 3.26 -6.01
N ILE A 17 -1.80 3.77 -7.22
CA ILE A 17 -2.55 3.08 -8.27
C ILE A 17 -1.62 2.25 -9.17
N GLU A 18 -0.48 2.81 -9.57
CA GLU A 18 0.48 2.13 -10.46
C GLU A 18 1.18 0.95 -9.79
N ASN A 19 1.57 1.11 -8.52
CA ASN A 19 2.31 0.09 -7.77
C ASN A 19 1.78 -0.01 -6.33
N PRO A 20 0.53 -0.47 -6.13
CA PRO A 20 -0.13 -0.48 -4.82
C PRO A 20 0.68 -1.27 -3.78
N SER A 21 1.24 -2.42 -4.14
CA SER A 21 2.05 -3.25 -3.24
C SER A 21 3.25 -2.48 -2.68
N LEU A 22 4.02 -1.81 -3.53
CA LEU A 22 5.22 -1.07 -3.10
C LEU A 22 4.83 0.15 -2.25
N PHE A 23 3.82 0.90 -2.70
CA PHE A 23 3.34 2.08 -1.99
C PHE A 23 2.89 1.76 -0.56
N TRP A 24 2.05 0.73 -0.41
CA TRP A 24 1.55 0.34 0.90
C TRP A 24 2.61 -0.37 1.75
N GLU A 25 3.61 -1.02 1.14
CA GLU A 25 4.76 -1.56 1.87
C GLU A 25 5.55 -0.46 2.60
N GLU A 26 5.83 0.65 1.91
CA GLU A 26 6.59 1.78 2.47
C GLU A 26 5.85 2.38 3.68
N ILE A 27 4.54 2.56 3.55
CA ILE A 27 3.69 3.04 4.65
C ILE A 27 3.69 2.02 5.79
N ALA A 28 3.47 0.75 5.50
CA ALA A 28 3.36 -0.29 6.51
C ALA A 28 4.68 -0.51 7.31
N LYS A 29 5.84 -0.23 6.71
CA LYS A 29 7.15 -0.26 7.38
C LYS A 29 7.28 0.75 8.52
N THR A 30 6.44 1.80 8.56
CA THR A 30 6.46 2.81 9.63
C THR A 30 5.77 2.34 10.93
N PHE A 31 5.01 1.26 10.87
CA PHE A 31 4.32 0.70 12.04
C PHE A 31 5.16 -0.35 12.75
N LYS A 32 4.83 -0.62 14.02
CA LYS A 32 5.40 -1.74 14.78
C LYS A 32 4.59 -3.00 14.52
N TRP A 33 5.30 -4.07 14.18
CA TRP A 33 4.73 -5.38 13.91
C TRP A 33 5.38 -6.40 14.83
N LYS A 34 4.59 -7.37 15.35
CA LYS A 34 5.18 -8.55 15.97
C LYS A 34 5.90 -9.39 14.91
N LYS A 35 5.27 -9.53 13.74
CA LYS A 35 5.86 -10.14 12.55
C LYS A 35 5.40 -9.43 11.28
N LYS A 36 6.37 -9.12 10.40
CA LYS A 36 6.09 -8.53 9.09
C LYS A 36 5.36 -9.53 8.18
N TRP A 37 4.60 -9.00 7.23
CA TRP A 37 3.90 -9.77 6.22
C TRP A 37 4.87 -10.48 5.25
N ASN A 38 4.36 -11.51 4.59
CA ASN A 38 5.04 -12.19 3.47
C ASN A 38 4.63 -11.58 2.12
N ARG A 39 3.39 -11.07 2.02
CA ARG A 39 2.84 -10.45 0.80
C ARG A 39 2.01 -9.23 1.18
N VAL A 40 2.25 -8.10 0.51
CA VAL A 40 1.56 -6.83 0.80
C VAL A 40 0.13 -6.83 0.26
N LEU A 41 -0.05 -7.26 -0.98
CA LEU A 41 -1.35 -7.27 -1.66
C LEU A 41 -1.46 -8.54 -2.50
N ASP A 42 -2.56 -9.26 -2.33
CA ASP A 42 -3.01 -10.34 -3.19
C ASP A 42 -4.44 -10.04 -3.63
N TRP A 43 -4.69 -10.05 -4.93
CA TRP A 43 -6.02 -9.83 -5.48
C TRP A 43 -6.24 -10.71 -6.70
N ASP A 44 -7.48 -11.13 -6.88
CA ASP A 44 -7.93 -11.82 -8.08
C ASP A 44 -9.32 -11.27 -8.36
N PHE A 45 -9.53 -10.53 -9.43
CA PHE A 45 -10.85 -9.96 -9.75
C PHE A 45 -11.85 -10.95 -10.32
N ASN A 46 -11.39 -12.13 -10.73
CA ASN A 46 -12.28 -13.21 -11.16
C ASN A 46 -12.87 -13.94 -9.94
N LYS A 47 -12.34 -13.66 -8.75
CA LYS A 47 -12.85 -14.16 -7.47
C LYS A 47 -13.18 -12.95 -6.59
N PRO A 48 -14.11 -13.03 -5.64
CA PRO A 48 -14.27 -11.96 -4.65
C PRO A 48 -13.15 -12.04 -3.60
N LYS A 49 -11.87 -11.94 -4.03
CA LYS A 49 -10.68 -12.08 -3.17
C LYS A 49 -9.78 -10.86 -3.26
N VAL A 50 -9.61 -10.20 -2.11
CA VAL A 50 -8.58 -9.19 -1.89
C VAL A 50 -8.00 -9.43 -0.49
N SER A 51 -6.68 -9.52 -0.37
CA SER A 51 -5.97 -9.72 0.88
C SER A 51 -4.80 -8.74 0.99
N TRP A 52 -4.69 -8.12 2.15
CA TRP A 52 -3.62 -7.19 2.48
C TRP A 52 -2.74 -7.77 3.59
N PHE A 53 -1.43 -7.59 3.47
CA PHE A 53 -0.43 -7.93 4.47
C PHE A 53 -0.59 -9.37 4.99
N GLU A 54 -0.58 -10.33 4.07
CA GLU A 54 -0.74 -11.75 4.37
C GLU A 54 0.46 -12.29 5.15
N GLY A 55 0.21 -13.12 6.17
CA GLY A 55 1.23 -13.67 7.05
C GLY A 55 1.74 -12.71 8.14
N ARG A 56 1.12 -11.53 8.29
CA ARG A 56 1.41 -10.61 9.38
C ARG A 56 0.91 -11.16 10.72
N GLU A 57 1.57 -10.74 11.80
CA GLU A 57 1.07 -10.92 13.16
C GLU A 57 1.08 -9.57 13.88
N SER A 58 -0.08 -9.21 14.44
CA SER A 58 -0.32 -7.98 15.21
C SER A 58 -0.03 -8.16 16.68
#